data_AF-H2YWN3-F1
#
_entry.id   AF-H2YWN3-F1
#
_cell.length_a   1.000
_cell.length_b   1.000
_cell.length_c   1.000
_cell.angle_alpha   90.00
_cell.angle_beta   90.00
_cell.angle_gamma   90.00
#
_symmetry.space_group_name_H-M   'P 1'
#
loop_
_entity.id
_entity.type
_entity.pdbx_description
1 polymer ?
#
loop_
_entity_poly.entity_id
_entity_poly.type
_entity_poly.pdbx_seq_one_letter_code
_entity_poly.pdbx_strand_id
1 'polypeptide(L)'
;MSSNLLRLEDCLEDSPQTRALIGVYERDCELLFNYSKGLNAACTRVANAQNELTLATQELSQKLKDYEHTKFSLSTDDDMISSTLQQLIPNVDEISSYNTVLHTQLVDNMAYHAKTFIETDLVECHRLKSSFYSGDKHHEEAAAKLARVSKKKPSEKGWQEATDQTYASKKRIS
;
A
#
# COMPACT_ATOMS: atom_id res chain seq x y z
N MET A 1 18.27 5.49 25.58
CA MET A 1 17.50 6.12 24.49
C MET A 1 16.05 6.11 24.91
N SER A 2 15.48 7.25 25.29
CA SER A 2 14.04 7.30 25.57
C SER A 2 13.31 7.00 24.26
N SER A 3 12.47 5.98 24.27
CA SER A 3 11.63 5.65 23.11
C SER A 3 10.70 6.84 22.83
N ASN A 4 10.79 7.40 21.63
CA ASN A 4 9.85 8.42 21.11
C ASN A 4 8.48 7.79 20.80
N LEU A 5 8.02 6.82 21.60
CA LEU A 5 6.77 6.13 21.39
C LEU A 5 5.61 7.04 21.81
N LEU A 6 4.56 7.12 20.99
CA LEU A 6 3.32 7.75 21.41
C LEU A 6 2.73 6.93 22.58
N ARG A 7 2.58 7.56 23.75
CA ARG A 7 2.06 6.89 24.93
C ARG A 7 0.55 7.07 25.01
N LEU A 8 -0.17 5.96 25.14
CA LEU A 8 -1.63 5.98 25.24
C LEU A 8 -2.12 6.61 26.55
N GLU A 9 -1.30 6.57 27.60
CA GLU A 9 -1.60 7.21 28.89
C GLU A 9 -1.71 8.74 28.79
N ASP A 10 -0.97 9.35 27.85
CA ASP A 10 -0.93 10.81 27.64
C ASP A 10 -2.06 11.31 26.72
N CYS A 11 -2.79 10.40 26.06
CA CYS A 11 -3.86 10.75 25.12
C CYS A 11 -5.06 11.42 25.80
N LEU A 12 -5.35 11.09 27.06
CA LEU A 12 -6.48 11.67 27.80
C LEU A 12 -6.20 13.11 28.27
N GLU A 13 -4.95 13.41 28.58
CA GLU A 13 -4.50 14.74 28.97
C GLU A 13 -4.51 15.69 27.78
N ASP A 14 -4.21 15.16 26.59
CA ASP A 14 -4.23 15.88 25.32
C ASP A 14 -3.34 17.14 25.33
N SER A 15 -2.15 17.02 25.93
CA SER A 15 -1.23 18.13 26.09
C SER A 15 -0.73 18.69 24.73
N PRO A 16 -0.36 19.97 24.66
CA PRO A 16 0.28 20.54 23.47
C PRO A 16 1.52 19.76 23.01
N GLN A 17 2.27 19.17 23.96
CA GLN A 17 3.43 18.34 23.71
C GLN A 17 3.03 17.02 23.03
N THR A 18 1.97 16.36 23.50
CA THR A 18 1.40 15.15 22.88
C THR A 18 0.93 15.45 21.46
N ARG A 19 0.22 16.56 21.26
CA ARG A 19 -0.22 17.02 19.92
C ARG A 19 0.94 17.33 18.98
N ALA A 20 2.00 17.98 19.48
CA ALA A 20 3.21 18.24 18.69
C ALA A 20 3.88 16.93 18.25
N LEU A 21 3.96 15.93 19.13
CA LEU A 21 4.49 14.60 18.81
C LEU A 21 3.62 13.88 17.77
N ILE A 22 2.28 13.90 17.93
CA ILE A 22 1.35 13.38 16.92
C ILE A 22 1.61 14.04 15.55
N GLY A 23 1.83 15.36 15.51
CA GLY A 23 2.17 16.07 14.28
C GLY A 23 3.53 15.67 13.66
N VAL A 24 4.47 15.12 14.43
CA VAL A 24 5.69 14.50 13.88
C VAL A 24 5.33 13.17 13.23
N TYR A 25 4.61 12.30 13.94
CA TYR A 25 4.15 11.02 13.43
C TYR A 25 3.34 11.15 12.14
N GLU A 26 2.45 12.13 12.06
CA GLU A 26 1.64 12.37 10.87
C GLU A 26 2.46 12.75 9.64
N ARG A 27 3.50 13.57 9.83
CA ARG A 27 4.41 13.95 8.74
C ARG A 27 5.21 12.75 8.26
N ASP A 28 5.70 11.94 9.19
CA ASP A 28 6.44 10.72 8.85
C ASP A 28 5.53 9.69 8.16
N CYS A 29 4.28 9.55 8.59
CA CYS A 29 3.28 8.72 7.91
C CYS A 29 3.02 9.18 6.47
N GLU A 30 2.94 10.49 6.22
CA GLU A 30 2.76 11.03 4.87
C GLU A 30 4.00 10.80 3.98
N LEU A 31 5.21 10.96 4.54
CA LEU A 31 6.46 10.62 3.85
C LEU A 31 6.51 9.12 3.51
N LEU A 32 6.16 8.26 4.48
CA LEU A 32 6.09 6.82 4.29
C LEU A 32 5.09 6.46 3.19
N PHE A 33 3.91 7.08 3.18
CA PHE A 33 2.90 6.85 2.14
C PHE A 33 3.41 7.18 0.74
N ASN A 34 4.06 8.33 0.57
CA ASN A 34 4.62 8.72 -0.72
C ASN A 34 5.77 7.80 -1.14
N TYR A 35 6.65 7.43 -0.20
CA TYR A 35 7.72 6.48 -0.45
C TYR A 35 7.18 5.11 -0.89
N SER A 36 6.21 4.57 -0.14
CA SER A 36 5.61 3.26 -0.43
C SER A 36 4.93 3.24 -1.80
N LYS A 37 4.28 4.32 -2.21
CA LYS A 37 3.76 4.44 -3.59
C LYS A 37 4.85 4.31 -4.65
N GLY A 38 5.98 4.99 -4.45
CA GLY A 38 7.14 4.88 -5.35
C GLY A 38 7.71 3.47 -5.37
N LEU A 39 7.84 2.83 -4.20
CA LEU A 39 8.29 1.45 -4.08
C LEU A 39 7.35 0.47 -4.81
N ASN A 40 6.04 0.59 -4.60
CA ASN A 40 5.05 -0.26 -5.27
C ASN A 40 5.08 -0.10 -6.80
N ALA A 41 5.26 1.13 -7.29
CA ALA A 41 5.43 1.39 -8.72
C ALA A 41 6.69 0.71 -9.27
N ALA A 42 7.81 0.77 -8.53
CA ALA A 42 9.04 0.08 -8.90
C ALA A 42 8.87 -1.45 -8.91
N CYS A 43 8.25 -2.03 -7.87
CA CYS A 43 7.96 -3.46 -7.80
C CYS A 43 7.10 -3.93 -8.97
N THR A 44 6.04 -3.18 -9.28
CA THR A 44 5.15 -3.47 -10.41
C THR A 44 5.90 -3.39 -11.75
N ARG A 45 6.76 -2.39 -11.92
CA ARG A 45 7.58 -2.26 -13.13
C ARG A 45 8.51 -3.47 -13.32
N VAL A 46 9.14 -3.95 -12.25
CA VAL A 46 9.99 -5.16 -12.30
C VAL A 46 9.18 -6.39 -12.66
N ALA A 47 8.01 -6.59 -12.05
CA ALA A 47 7.13 -7.71 -12.36
C ALA A 47 6.67 -7.68 -13.83
N ASN A 48 6.33 -6.51 -14.37
CA ASN A 48 5.93 -6.32 -15.76
C ASN A 48 7.09 -6.61 -16.73
N ALA A 49 8.29 -6.10 -16.46
CA ALA A 49 9.46 -6.39 -17.28
C ALA A 49 9.79 -7.89 -17.29
N GLN A 50 9.64 -8.58 -16.15
CA GLN A 50 9.79 -10.03 -16.09
C GLN A 50 8.73 -10.75 -16.93
N ASN A 51 7.48 -10.26 -16.93
CA ASN A 51 6.42 -10.82 -17.78
C ASN A 51 6.73 -10.66 -19.27
N GLU A 52 7.19 -9.48 -19.68
CA GLU A 52 7.60 -9.22 -21.07
C GLU A 52 8.72 -10.17 -21.50
N LEU A 53 9.71 -10.40 -20.63
CA LEU A 53 10.77 -11.38 -20.89
C LEU A 53 10.22 -12.80 -21.02
N THR A 54 9.28 -13.20 -20.16
CA THR A 54 8.60 -14.51 -20.27
C THR A 54 7.94 -14.66 -21.63
N LEU A 55 7.15 -13.67 -22.06
CA LEU A 55 6.44 -13.69 -23.34
C LEU A 55 7.40 -13.72 -24.54
N ALA A 56 8.45 -12.90 -24.52
CA ALA A 56 9.46 -12.88 -25.57
C ALA A 56 10.21 -14.22 -25.67
N THR A 57 10.47 -14.88 -24.53
CA THR A 57 11.12 -16.20 -24.51
C THR A 57 10.18 -17.29 -25.07
N GLN A 58 8.88 -17.22 -24.75
CA GLN A 58 7.87 -18.12 -25.32
C GLN A 58 7.74 -17.94 -26.83
N GLU A 59 7.72 -16.70 -27.31
CA GLU A 59 7.70 -16.39 -28.74
C GLU A 59 8.95 -16.92 -29.43
N LEU A 60 10.14 -16.73 -28.83
CA LEU A 60 11.38 -17.29 -29.36
C LEU A 60 11.31 -18.81 -29.51
N SER A 61 10.85 -19.52 -28.47
CA SER A 61 10.65 -20.98 -28.55
C SER A 61 9.70 -21.38 -29.68
N GLN A 62 8.58 -20.65 -29.83
CA GLN A 62 7.64 -20.91 -30.92
C GLN A 62 8.28 -20.69 -32.30
N LYS A 63 9.06 -19.61 -32.47
CA LYS A 63 9.77 -19.36 -33.73
C LYS A 63 10.80 -20.43 -34.09
N LEU A 64 11.47 -21.00 -33.09
CA LEU A 64 12.37 -22.12 -33.30
C LEU A 64 11.61 -23.36 -33.78
N LYS A 65 10.42 -23.64 -33.20
CA LYS A 65 9.53 -24.74 -33.61
C LYS A 65 8.96 -24.52 -35.02
N ASP A 66 8.58 -23.29 -35.34
CA ASP A 66 8.03 -22.93 -36.66
C ASP A 66 9.02 -23.20 -37.82
N TYR A 67 10.32 -23.19 -37.55
CA TYR A 67 11.34 -23.50 -38.56
C TYR A 67 11.15 -24.92 -39.13
N GLU A 68 10.86 -25.91 -38.28
CA GLU A 68 10.62 -27.30 -38.70
C GLU A 68 9.40 -27.42 -39.63
N HIS A 69 8.41 -26.55 -39.44
CA HIS A 69 7.19 -26.54 -40.24
C HIS A 69 7.31 -25.70 -41.52
N THR A 70 8.41 -24.97 -41.68
CA THR A 70 8.64 -24.11 -42.85
C THR A 70 9.28 -24.92 -43.98
N LYS A 71 8.55 -25.09 -45.09
CA LYS A 71 9.06 -25.78 -46.27
C LYS A 71 9.91 -24.82 -47.12
N PHE A 72 11.22 -25.02 -47.12
CA PHE A 72 12.13 -24.30 -48.01
C PHE A 72 12.29 -25.05 -49.33
N SER A 73 12.28 -24.36 -50.47
CA SER A 73 12.41 -25.00 -51.79
C SER A 73 13.78 -25.66 -52.03
N LEU A 74 14.78 -25.33 -51.19
CA LEU A 74 16.15 -25.83 -51.27
C LEU A 74 16.55 -26.67 -50.05
N SER A 75 15.66 -26.89 -49.08
CA SER A 75 15.98 -27.72 -47.93
C SER A 75 16.04 -29.19 -48.34
N THR A 76 17.17 -29.83 -48.04
CA THR A 76 17.35 -31.29 -48.11
C THR A 76 16.93 -31.95 -46.80
N ASP A 77 16.58 -33.24 -46.83
CA ASP A 77 16.11 -34.00 -45.65
C ASP A 77 17.13 -34.05 -44.49
N ASP A 78 18.41 -33.78 -44.76
CA ASP A 78 19.53 -33.80 -43.79
C ASP A 78 20.02 -32.37 -43.47
N ASP A 79 19.09 -31.50 -43.05
CA ASP A 79 19.41 -30.11 -42.72
C ASP A 79 20.02 -29.97 -41.32
N MET A 80 21.35 -29.78 -41.28
CA MET A 80 22.11 -29.50 -40.06
C MET A 80 21.50 -28.32 -39.25
N ILE A 81 20.93 -27.32 -39.92
CA ILE A 81 20.30 -26.17 -39.26
C ILE A 81 19.09 -26.63 -38.45
N SER A 82 18.22 -27.45 -39.04
CA SER A 82 17.07 -28.04 -38.34
C SER A 82 17.51 -28.78 -37.08
N SER A 83 18.51 -29.66 -37.19
CA SER A 83 19.01 -30.41 -36.03
C SER A 83 19.56 -29.52 -34.90
N THR A 84 20.24 -28.42 -35.25
CA THR A 84 20.80 -27.48 -34.30
C THR A 84 19.70 -26.69 -33.59
N LEU A 85 18.69 -26.23 -34.32
CA LEU A 85 17.56 -25.51 -33.75
C LEU A 85 16.73 -26.40 -32.82
N GLN A 86 16.54 -27.67 -33.19
CA GLN A 86 15.85 -28.66 -32.34
C GLN A 86 16.57 -28.92 -31.01
N GLN A 87 17.90 -28.87 -31.00
CA GLN A 87 18.67 -28.96 -29.74
C GLN A 87 18.54 -27.71 -28.87
N LEU A 88 18.22 -26.54 -29.45
CA LEU A 88 18.08 -25.29 -28.72
C LEU A 88 16.71 -25.14 -28.04
N ILE A 89 15.65 -25.67 -28.66
CA ILE A 89 14.27 -25.62 -28.17
C ILE A 89 14.13 -26.02 -26.68
N PRO A 90 14.61 -27.20 -26.21
CA PRO A 90 14.41 -27.60 -24.82
C PRO A 90 15.06 -26.62 -23.83
N ASN A 91 16.21 -26.03 -24.18
CA ASN A 91 16.88 -25.03 -23.34
C ASN A 91 16.04 -23.74 -23.24
N VAL A 92 15.47 -23.28 -24.35
CA VAL A 92 14.63 -22.06 -24.37
C VAL A 92 13.31 -22.30 -23.65
N ASP A 93 12.70 -23.48 -23.79
CA ASP A 93 11.50 -23.87 -23.04
C ASP A 93 11.78 -23.94 -21.52
N GLU A 94 12.94 -24.43 -21.12
CA GLU A 94 13.35 -24.45 -19.71
C GLU A 94 13.53 -23.02 -19.15
N ILE A 95 14.21 -22.14 -19.89
CA ILE A 95 14.35 -20.72 -19.52
C ILE A 95 12.99 -20.04 -19.41
N SER A 96 12.07 -20.32 -20.34
CA SER A 96 10.69 -19.83 -20.29
C SER A 96 9.95 -20.29 -19.02
N SER A 97 10.14 -21.54 -18.61
CA SER A 97 9.59 -22.07 -17.37
C SER A 97 10.13 -21.33 -16.14
N TYR A 98 11.45 -21.12 -16.06
CA TYR A 98 12.06 -20.32 -14.98
C TYR A 98 11.54 -18.89 -14.94
N ASN A 99 11.41 -18.24 -16.10
CA ASN A 99 10.87 -16.89 -16.20
C ASN A 99 9.42 -16.81 -15.73
N THR A 100 8.62 -17.83 -16.03
CA THR A 100 7.22 -17.94 -15.58
C THR A 100 7.15 -18.07 -14.06
N VAL A 101 7.92 -18.98 -13.48
CA VAL A 101 7.98 -19.17 -12.01
C VAL A 101 8.42 -17.89 -11.32
N LEU A 102 9.48 -17.24 -11.83
CA LEU A 102 9.98 -15.99 -11.27
C LEU A 102 8.94 -14.86 -11.36
N HIS A 103 8.26 -14.72 -12.50
CA HIS A 103 7.19 -13.73 -12.65
C HIS A 103 6.10 -13.91 -11.59
N THR A 104 5.62 -15.14 -11.40
CA THR A 104 4.63 -15.46 -10.36
C THR A 104 5.13 -15.08 -8.97
N GLN A 105 6.38 -15.40 -8.62
CA GLN A 105 6.96 -15.03 -7.33
C GLN A 105 7.03 -13.50 -7.13
N LEU A 106 7.36 -12.74 -8.19
CA LEU A 106 7.39 -11.29 -8.13
C LEU A 106 5.99 -10.68 -7.94
N VAL A 107 4.96 -11.26 -8.58
CA VAL A 107 3.58 -10.80 -8.42
C VAL A 107 3.07 -11.11 -7.02
N ASP A 108 3.18 -12.37 -6.58
CA ASP A 108 2.53 -12.85 -5.36
C ASP A 108 3.22 -12.41 -4.08
N ASN A 109 4.55 -12.25 -4.10
CA ASN A 109 5.31 -11.94 -2.87
C ASN A 109 5.87 -10.52 -2.84
N MET A 110 6.07 -9.87 -3.98
CA MET A 110 6.64 -8.52 -4.00
C MET A 110 5.57 -7.46 -4.30
N ALA A 111 4.96 -7.53 -5.48
CA ALA A 111 3.96 -6.55 -5.90
C ALA A 111 2.71 -6.60 -5.03
N TYR A 112 2.23 -7.80 -4.69
CA TYR A 112 1.08 -7.97 -3.82
C TYR A 112 1.30 -7.35 -2.43
N HIS A 113 2.38 -7.70 -1.72
CA HIS A 113 2.63 -7.15 -0.39
C HIS A 113 2.84 -5.63 -0.40
N ALA A 114 3.55 -5.09 -1.39
CA ALA A 114 3.71 -3.64 -1.55
C ALA A 114 2.37 -2.94 -1.77
N LYS A 115 1.48 -3.52 -2.58
CA LYS A 115 0.14 -3.01 -2.83
C LYS A 115 -0.75 -3.11 -1.59
N THR A 116 -0.80 -4.26 -0.93
CA THR A 116 -1.60 -4.50 0.29
C THR A 116 -1.23 -3.52 1.40
N PHE A 117 0.06 -3.27 1.63
CA PHE A 117 0.52 -2.30 2.63
C PHE A 117 -0.08 -0.91 2.38
N ILE A 118 -0.10 -0.46 1.12
CA ILE A 118 -0.66 0.86 0.78
C ILE A 118 -2.19 0.86 0.91
N GLU A 119 -2.86 -0.11 0.30
CA GLU A 119 -4.32 -0.12 0.16
C GLU A 119 -5.05 -0.49 1.45
N THR A 120 -4.37 -1.19 2.37
CA THR A 120 -4.95 -1.64 3.63
C THR A 120 -4.38 -0.82 4.79
N ASP A 121 -3.09 -0.96 5.07
CA ASP A 121 -2.52 -0.44 6.31
C ASP A 121 -2.45 1.09 6.30
N LEU A 122 -1.93 1.69 5.23
CA LEU A 122 -1.78 3.14 5.17
C LEU A 122 -3.12 3.86 4.96
N VAL A 123 -4.04 3.27 4.21
CA VAL A 123 -5.42 3.77 4.09
C VAL A 123 -6.13 3.73 5.45
N GLU A 124 -5.94 2.68 6.23
CA GLU A 124 -6.50 2.58 7.58
C GLU A 124 -5.92 3.65 8.51
N CYS A 125 -4.60 3.90 8.46
CA CYS A 125 -3.99 5.01 9.19
C CYS A 125 -4.63 6.37 8.84
N HIS A 126 -4.86 6.63 7.54
CA HIS A 126 -5.54 7.85 7.10
C HIS A 126 -7.00 7.93 7.58
N ARG A 127 -7.71 6.80 7.59
CA ARG A 127 -9.09 6.71 8.09
C ARG A 127 -9.15 7.03 9.58
N LEU A 128 -8.27 6.43 10.39
CA LEU A 128 -8.16 6.67 11.83
C LEU A 128 -7.81 8.13 12.12
N LYS A 129 -6.82 8.70 11.42
CA LYS A 129 -6.48 10.13 11.50
C LYS A 129 -7.71 11.01 11.25
N SER A 130 -8.44 10.75 10.16
CA SER A 130 -9.62 11.53 9.79
C SER A 130 -10.73 11.42 10.85
N SER A 131 -10.95 10.22 11.39
CA SER A 131 -11.90 9.97 12.47
C SER A 131 -11.53 10.74 13.74
N PHE A 132 -10.24 10.74 14.10
CA PHE A 132 -9.73 11.47 15.26
C PHE A 132 -10.00 12.98 15.13
N TYR A 133 -9.57 13.62 14.03
CA TYR A 133 -9.81 15.06 13.83
C TYR A 133 -11.28 15.44 13.75
N SER A 134 -12.13 14.57 13.20
CA SER A 134 -13.58 14.79 13.21
C SER A 134 -14.12 14.78 14.64
N GLY A 135 -13.71 13.81 15.46
CA GLY A 135 -14.09 13.75 16.87
C GLY A 135 -13.57 14.96 17.66
N ASP A 136 -12.33 15.38 17.37
CA ASP A 136 -11.66 16.49 18.03
C ASP A 136 -12.40 17.80 17.81
N LYS A 137 -12.76 18.09 16.55
CA LYS A 137 -13.60 19.23 16.20
C LYS A 137 -14.95 19.21 16.93
N HIS A 138 -15.59 18.05 17.05
CA HIS A 138 -16.84 17.94 17.81
C HIS A 138 -16.65 18.20 19.30
N HIS A 139 -15.51 17.79 19.86
CA HIS A 139 -15.16 18.08 21.25
C HIS A 139 -14.93 19.58 21.47
N GLU A 140 -14.19 20.25 20.59
CA GLU A 140 -14.00 21.71 20.64
C GLU A 140 -15.32 22.48 20.56
N GLU A 141 -16.22 22.08 19.66
CA GLU A 141 -17.56 22.67 19.53
C GLU A 141 -18.41 22.48 20.81
N ALA A 142 -18.36 21.31 21.44
CA ALA A 142 -19.07 21.03 22.68
C ALA A 142 -18.49 21.84 23.86
N ALA A 143 -17.16 21.89 23.98
CA ALA A 143 -16.48 22.69 24.99
C ALA A 143 -16.77 24.18 24.85
N ALA A 144 -16.80 24.70 23.61
CA ALA A 144 -17.16 26.09 23.34
C ALA A 144 -18.62 26.40 23.72
N LYS A 145 -19.55 25.46 23.50
CA LYS A 145 -20.94 25.60 23.96
C LYS A 145 -21.03 25.64 25.48
N LEU A 146 -20.33 24.73 26.17
CA LEU A 146 -20.26 24.69 27.63
C LEU A 146 -19.70 26.01 28.21
N ALA A 147 -18.63 26.54 27.60
CA ALA A 147 -18.03 27.81 28.02
C ALA A 147 -18.95 29.02 27.87
N ARG A 148 -19.93 28.97 26.94
CA ARG A 148 -20.90 30.04 26.69
C ARG A 148 -22.14 29.99 27.61
N VAL A 149 -22.31 28.95 28.42
CA VAL A 149 -23.42 28.86 29.37
C VAL A 149 -23.34 30.01 30.37
N SER A 150 -24.43 30.80 30.45
CA SER A 150 -24.47 32.02 31.26
C SER A 150 -24.32 31.72 32.75
N LYS A 151 -23.27 32.24 33.37
CA LYS A 151 -23.10 32.21 34.83
C LYS A 151 -24.06 33.17 35.58
N LYS A 152 -24.61 34.17 34.88
CA LYS A 152 -25.48 35.21 35.46
C LYS A 152 -26.97 34.81 35.49
N LYS A 153 -27.39 33.91 34.59
CA LYS A 153 -28.73 33.31 34.56
C LYS A 153 -28.58 31.80 34.32
N PRO A 154 -28.31 31.02 35.39
CA PRO A 154 -28.07 29.60 35.26
C PRO A 154 -29.31 28.88 34.75
N SER A 155 -29.17 28.08 33.70
CA SER A 155 -30.17 27.09 33.28
C SER A 155 -29.60 25.72 33.64
N GLU A 156 -30.19 25.05 34.63
CA GLU A 156 -29.73 23.73 35.09
C GLU A 156 -29.80 22.70 33.96
N LYS A 157 -30.91 22.69 33.20
CA LYS A 157 -31.07 21.84 32.01
C LYS A 157 -30.03 22.15 30.93
N GLY A 158 -29.80 23.43 30.62
CA GLY A 158 -28.83 23.82 29.59
C GLY A 158 -27.38 23.54 29.98
N TRP A 159 -27.06 23.63 31.28
CA TRP A 159 -25.75 23.28 31.81
C TRP A 159 -25.52 21.77 31.78
N GLN A 160 -26.52 20.98 32.18
CA GLN A 160 -26.47 19.52 32.13
C GLN A 160 -26.30 19.01 30.69
N GLU A 161 -27.10 19.51 29.74
CA GLU A 161 -27.01 19.13 28.33
C GLU A 161 -25.63 19.45 27.72
N ALA A 162 -25.08 20.64 28.01
CA ALA A 162 -23.75 21.02 27.53
C ALA A 162 -22.62 20.18 28.15
N THR A 163 -22.77 19.80 29.42
CA THR A 163 -21.82 18.94 30.13
C THR A 163 -21.85 17.52 29.59
N ASP A 164 -23.04 16.95 29.37
CA ASP A 164 -23.23 15.62 28.80
C ASP A 164 -22.68 15.54 27.37
N GLN A 165 -22.89 16.56 26.54
CA GLN A 165 -22.31 16.65 25.20
C GLN A 165 -20.77 16.74 25.21
N THR A 166 -20.20 17.49 26.16
CA THR A 166 -18.74 17.62 26.31
C THR A 166 -18.13 16.29 26.77
N TYR A 167 -18.79 15.59 27.70
CA TYR A 167 -18.34 14.27 28.15
C TYR A 167 -18.42 13.21 27.04
N ALA A 168 -19.54 13.16 26.32
CA ALA A 168 -19.74 12.20 25.23
C ALA A 168 -18.77 12.42 24.06
N SER A 169 -18.45 13.68 23.73
CA SER A 169 -17.45 14.01 22.71
C SER A 169 -16.03 13.68 23.17
N LYS A 170 -15.67 13.98 24.43
CA LYS A 170 -14.35 13.62 24.97
C LYS A 170 -14.12 12.10 24.93
N LYS A 171 -15.11 11.32 25.34
CA LYS A 171 -15.05 9.85 25.30
C LYS A 171 -14.86 9.28 23.88
N ARG A 172 -15.22 10.00 22.82
CA ARG A 172 -15.07 9.54 21.42
C ARG A 172 -13.65 9.71 20.86
N ILE A 173 -12.86 10.59 21.46
CA ILE A 173 -11.49 10.90 21.01
C ILE A 173 -10.42 10.36 21.96
N SER A 174 -10.83 9.82 23.12
CA SER A 174 -9.98 9.14 24.11
C SER A 174 -9.92 7.64 23.82
#